data_AF-A0A7W0WTC1-F1
#
_entry.id   AF-A0A7W0WTC1-F1
#
_cell.length_a   1.000
_cell.length_b   1.000
_cell.length_c   1.000
_cell.angle_alpha   90.00
_cell.angle_beta   90.00
_cell.angle_gamma   90.00
#
_symmetry.space_group_name_H-M   'P 1'
#
loop_
_entity.id
_entity.type
_entity.pdbx_description
1 polymer ?
#
loop_
_entity_poly.entity_id
_entity_poly.type
_entity_poly.pdbx_seq_one_letter_code
_entity_poly.pdbx_strand_id
1 'polypeptide(L)'
;MRILAVALLFACSPKADKQPAPAQLDKLEVAIDGKRIAIDRAFLRHLSPDVFGVVLGAGKGSCTEDGNLGFTITKRLATTGHESYVITDLYSRDHDLKLGEPIKVTLAGTKLALPRATMGKLVMGGEADLVDCPAPAPTGVGVPKVTPKSTGKIIVAGKALAIRGVTVQTRAGVAATDLPNITISTNLKDCSSVTLPAPVILERIDTKWSMRGTWFEGTLEGAAGDLAFNANAFGKTVDGPTLELQLFGSAKLGDYTVKLEGKAEAIECVR
;
A
#
# COMPACT_ATOMS: atom_id res chain seq x y z
N MET A 1 -52.04 -26.56 43.21
CA MET A 1 -50.95 -25.58 43.31
C MET A 1 -50.06 -25.76 42.08
N ARG A 2 -50.22 -24.91 41.06
CA ARG A 2 -49.47 -24.96 39.80
C ARG A 2 -48.75 -23.63 39.65
N ILE A 3 -47.42 -23.62 39.71
CA ILE A 3 -46.59 -22.44 39.40
C ILE A 3 -46.05 -22.67 37.99
N LEU A 4 -46.47 -21.80 37.09
CA LEU A 4 -46.10 -21.76 35.68
C LEU A 4 -44.71 -21.09 35.58
N ALA A 5 -43.68 -21.84 35.18
CA ALA A 5 -42.36 -21.30 34.93
C ALA A 5 -42.34 -20.62 33.54
N VAL A 6 -42.26 -19.30 33.52
CA VAL A 6 -42.01 -18.52 32.30
C VAL A 6 -40.50 -18.47 32.08
N ALA A 7 -40.02 -19.19 31.06
CA ALA A 7 -38.65 -19.10 30.59
C ALA A 7 -38.47 -17.78 29.81
N LEU A 8 -37.77 -16.82 30.42
CA LEU A 8 -37.29 -15.61 29.74
C LEU A 8 -36.08 -15.97 28.87
N LEU A 9 -36.32 -16.09 27.57
CA LEU A 9 -35.29 -16.10 26.53
C LEU A 9 -34.62 -14.73 26.48
N PHE A 10 -33.43 -14.60 27.06
CA PHE A 10 -32.55 -13.47 26.82
C PHE A 10 -32.00 -13.56 25.39
N ALA A 11 -32.66 -12.89 24.45
CA ALA A 11 -32.11 -12.60 23.14
C ALA A 11 -30.91 -11.67 23.32
N CYS A 12 -29.71 -12.19 23.09
CA CYS A 12 -28.51 -11.38 22.88
C CYS A 12 -28.72 -10.54 21.62
N SER A 13 -29.14 -9.29 21.79
CA SER A 13 -29.07 -8.31 20.70
C SER A 13 -27.59 -8.04 20.41
N PRO A 14 -27.11 -8.19 19.16
CA PRO A 14 -25.76 -7.76 18.83
C PRO A 14 -25.63 -6.28 19.19
N LYS A 15 -24.57 -5.93 19.91
CA LYS A 15 -24.20 -4.55 20.21
C LYS A 15 -24.26 -3.77 18.91
N ALA A 16 -25.15 -2.77 18.84
CA ALA A 16 -25.15 -1.81 17.75
C ALA A 16 -23.74 -1.20 17.71
N ASP A 17 -23.02 -1.46 16.62
CA ASP A 17 -21.74 -0.81 16.35
C ASP A 17 -21.97 0.70 16.48
N LYS A 18 -21.26 1.32 17.41
CA LYS A 18 -21.31 2.77 17.60
C LYS A 18 -20.94 3.40 16.26
N GLN A 19 -21.92 4.03 15.63
CA GLN A 19 -21.68 4.81 14.42
C GLN A 19 -20.59 5.85 14.74
N PRO A 20 -19.50 5.91 13.97
CA PRO A 20 -18.40 6.83 14.25
C PRO A 20 -18.91 8.27 14.30
N ALA A 21 -18.37 9.06 15.22
CA ALA A 21 -18.73 10.46 15.40
C ALA A 21 -18.64 11.22 14.04
N PRO A 22 -19.54 12.17 13.78
CA PRO A 22 -19.49 12.94 12.54
C PRO A 22 -18.16 13.69 12.43
N ALA A 23 -17.56 13.57 11.26
CA ALA A 23 -16.34 14.27 10.87
C ALA A 23 -16.50 15.80 11.02
N GLN A 24 -15.49 16.49 11.56
CA GLN A 24 -15.39 17.95 11.44
C GLN A 24 -14.92 18.27 10.02
N LEU A 25 -15.86 18.66 9.16
CA LEU A 25 -15.64 18.97 7.73
C LEU A 25 -15.94 20.43 7.39
N ASP A 26 -16.36 21.22 8.37
CA ASP A 26 -16.70 22.63 8.23
C ASP A 26 -15.53 23.50 7.74
N LYS A 27 -14.30 23.03 8.00
CA LYS A 27 -13.05 23.64 7.56
C LYS A 27 -12.55 23.15 6.20
N LEU A 28 -13.17 22.13 5.61
CA LEU A 28 -12.81 21.64 4.29
C LEU A 28 -13.59 22.41 3.22
N GLU A 29 -12.87 23.18 2.42
CA GLU A 29 -13.41 23.79 1.21
C GLU A 29 -13.31 22.81 0.06
N VAL A 30 -14.43 22.61 -0.63
CA VAL A 30 -14.52 21.88 -1.90
C VAL A 30 -15.42 22.67 -2.83
N ALA A 31 -14.93 22.99 -4.03
CA ALA A 31 -15.72 23.61 -5.07
C ALA A 31 -15.36 23.03 -6.44
N ILE A 32 -16.36 22.84 -7.32
CA ILE A 32 -16.15 22.46 -8.72
C ILE A 32 -16.81 23.51 -9.60
N ASP A 33 -16.08 23.98 -10.62
CA ASP A 33 -16.55 25.05 -11.53
C ASP A 33 -17.05 26.28 -10.76
N GLY A 34 -16.34 26.65 -9.69
CA GLY A 34 -16.67 27.79 -8.82
C GLY A 34 -17.88 27.60 -7.91
N LYS A 35 -18.55 26.44 -7.95
CA LYS A 35 -19.69 26.11 -7.08
C LYS A 35 -19.22 25.28 -5.91
N ARG A 36 -19.51 25.76 -4.69
CA ARG A 36 -19.22 25.02 -3.46
C ARG A 36 -20.01 23.71 -3.42
N ILE A 37 -19.32 22.62 -3.12
CA ILE A 37 -19.92 21.31 -2.89
C ILE A 37 -20.08 21.14 -1.38
N ALA A 38 -21.29 20.82 -0.94
CA ALA A 38 -21.53 20.45 0.44
C ALA A 38 -20.95 19.05 0.69
N ILE A 39 -20.03 18.94 1.64
CA ILE A 39 -19.47 17.68 2.11
C ILE A 39 -19.88 17.51 3.56
N ASP A 40 -20.61 16.45 3.87
CA ASP A 40 -21.03 16.13 5.25
C ASP A 40 -20.38 14.85 5.78
N ARG A 41 -19.66 14.10 4.92
CA ARG A 41 -18.85 12.93 5.29
C ARG A 41 -17.56 12.83 4.47
N ALA A 42 -16.52 12.32 5.11
CA ALA A 42 -15.24 11.99 4.49
C ALA A 42 -14.68 10.69 5.07
N PHE A 43 -14.25 9.78 4.21
CA PHE A 43 -13.76 8.45 4.59
C PHE A 43 -12.32 8.27 4.13
N LEU A 44 -11.48 7.68 4.98
CA LEU A 44 -10.10 7.28 4.68
C LEU A 44 -10.05 5.77 4.48
N ARG A 45 -10.04 5.31 3.23
CA ARG A 45 -9.91 3.91 2.86
C ARG A 45 -8.44 3.52 2.76
N HIS A 46 -8.01 2.56 3.56
CA HIS A 46 -6.67 2.00 3.43
C HIS A 46 -6.63 1.07 2.19
N LEU A 47 -5.88 1.45 1.17
CA LEU A 47 -5.68 0.62 -0.04
C LEU A 47 -4.41 -0.24 0.10
N SER A 48 -3.41 0.29 0.77
CA SER A 48 -2.19 -0.42 1.19
C SER A 48 -1.56 0.32 2.39
N PRO A 49 -0.46 -0.15 3.00
CA PRO A 49 0.17 0.53 4.13
C PRO A 49 0.52 2.01 3.89
N ASP A 50 0.78 2.39 2.63
CA ASP A 50 1.26 3.73 2.24
C ASP A 50 0.34 4.42 1.21
N VAL A 51 -0.82 3.84 0.90
CA VAL A 51 -1.76 4.36 -0.10
C VAL A 51 -3.15 4.37 0.50
N PHE A 52 -3.79 5.53 0.45
CA PHE A 52 -5.08 5.78 1.04
C PHE A 52 -6.00 6.39 -0.02
N GLY A 53 -7.21 5.86 -0.16
CA GLY A 53 -8.28 6.51 -0.89
C GLY A 53 -9.05 7.41 0.06
N VAL A 54 -9.24 8.68 -0.29
CA VAL A 54 -10.16 9.57 0.41
C VAL A 54 -11.42 9.70 -0.41
N VAL A 55 -12.56 9.43 0.19
CA VAL A 55 -13.88 9.55 -0.44
C VAL A 55 -14.65 10.64 0.28
N LEU A 56 -15.13 11.62 -0.48
CA LEU A 56 -15.92 12.76 -0.01
C LEU A 56 -17.35 12.65 -0.57
N GLY A 57 -18.35 12.94 0.26
CA GLY A 57 -19.74 12.86 -0.16
C GLY A 57 -20.70 13.69 0.68
N ALA A 58 -21.94 13.74 0.19
CA ALA A 58 -23.10 14.27 0.88
C ALA A 58 -24.11 13.13 1.15
N GLY A 59 -24.68 13.05 2.35
CA GLY A 59 -25.78 12.13 2.69
C GLY A 59 -25.37 10.83 3.39
N LYS A 60 -26.12 9.74 3.13
CA LYS A 60 -25.79 8.40 3.64
C LYS A 60 -24.61 7.86 2.81
N GLY A 61 -23.57 7.39 3.48
CA GLY A 61 -22.39 6.82 2.85
C GLY A 61 -21.73 5.77 3.74
N SER A 62 -20.95 4.87 3.14
CA SER A 62 -20.23 3.81 3.84
C SER A 62 -18.79 3.70 3.33
N CYS A 63 -17.93 3.00 4.07
CA CYS A 63 -16.54 2.69 3.67
C CYS A 63 -16.41 1.95 2.32
N THR A 64 -17.52 1.45 1.77
CA THR A 64 -17.57 0.63 0.56
C THR A 64 -18.23 1.33 -0.63
N GLU A 65 -18.84 2.50 -0.43
CA GLU A 65 -19.46 3.25 -1.52
C GLU A 65 -18.43 4.15 -2.20
N ASP A 66 -18.40 4.10 -3.53
CA ASP A 66 -17.66 5.07 -4.32
C ASP A 66 -18.44 6.40 -4.25
N GLY A 67 -17.96 7.31 -3.42
CA GLY A 67 -18.57 8.65 -3.27
C GLY A 67 -18.52 9.46 -4.56
N ASN A 68 -19.17 10.62 -4.56
CA ASN A 68 -19.27 11.46 -5.75
C ASN A 68 -17.94 12.17 -6.11
N LEU A 69 -17.04 12.29 -5.14
CA LEU A 69 -15.71 12.89 -5.27
C LEU A 69 -14.72 12.11 -4.39
N GLY A 70 -13.50 11.93 -4.86
CA GLY A 70 -12.44 11.31 -4.08
C GLY A 70 -11.06 11.58 -4.65
N PHE A 71 -10.05 11.14 -3.93
CA PHE A 71 -8.66 11.27 -4.34
C PHE A 71 -7.78 10.24 -3.65
N THR A 72 -6.62 9.94 -4.24
CA THR A 72 -5.66 9.00 -3.66
C THR A 72 -4.52 9.78 -3.01
N ILE A 73 -4.27 9.54 -1.73
CA ILE A 73 -3.09 9.99 -0.99
C ILE A 73 -2.06 8.86 -1.00
N THR A 74 -0.83 9.17 -1.42
CA THR A 74 0.30 8.24 -1.43
C THR A 74 1.45 8.80 -0.60
N LYS A 75 2.07 7.96 0.22
CA LYS A 75 3.32 8.29 0.90
C LYS A 75 4.49 8.27 -0.09
N ARG A 76 5.31 9.31 -0.12
CA ARG A 76 6.51 9.46 -0.93
C ARG A 76 7.75 9.56 -0.05
N LEU A 77 8.84 8.98 -0.51
CA LEU A 77 10.16 9.12 0.09
C LEU A 77 10.99 10.05 -0.79
N ALA A 78 11.64 11.06 -0.20
CA ALA A 78 12.68 11.85 -0.86
C ALA A 78 14.05 11.16 -0.74
N THR A 79 14.99 11.51 -1.61
CA THR A 79 16.38 10.99 -1.58
C THR A 79 17.12 11.31 -0.28
N THR A 80 16.68 12.33 0.45
CA THR A 80 17.18 12.71 1.79
C THR A 80 16.62 11.85 2.93
N GLY A 81 15.70 10.93 2.64
CA GLY A 81 15.00 10.11 3.63
C GLY A 81 13.77 10.78 4.25
N HIS A 82 13.43 12.01 3.85
CA HIS A 82 12.22 12.69 4.29
C HIS A 82 10.98 12.05 3.65
N GLU A 83 9.98 11.74 4.46
CA GLU A 83 8.71 11.15 4.02
C GLU A 83 7.63 12.24 3.93
N SER A 84 6.77 12.17 2.91
CA SER A 84 5.65 13.11 2.77
C SER A 84 4.43 12.41 2.18
N TYR A 85 3.25 12.95 2.40
CA TYR A 85 2.04 12.47 1.74
C TYR A 85 1.69 13.41 0.60
N VAL A 86 1.31 12.86 -0.54
CA VAL A 86 0.87 13.63 -1.71
C VAL A 86 -0.42 13.06 -2.27
N ILE A 87 -1.28 13.93 -2.80
CA ILE A 87 -2.37 13.50 -3.66
C ILE A 87 -1.78 13.12 -5.01
N THR A 88 -2.11 11.94 -5.52
CA THR A 88 -1.60 11.41 -6.80
C THR A 88 -2.69 11.23 -7.85
N ASP A 89 -3.95 11.19 -7.43
CA ASP A 89 -5.07 10.96 -8.35
C ASP A 89 -6.35 11.60 -7.80
N LEU A 90 -7.24 11.97 -8.71
CA LEU A 90 -8.55 12.55 -8.42
C LEU A 90 -9.62 11.74 -9.13
N TYR A 91 -10.75 11.53 -8.45
CA TYR A 91 -11.91 10.86 -9.02
C TYR A 91 -13.16 11.68 -8.76
N SER A 92 -14.02 11.81 -9.76
CA SER A 92 -15.40 12.24 -9.57
C SER A 92 -16.30 11.46 -10.51
N ARG A 93 -17.51 11.14 -10.02
CA ARG A 93 -18.53 10.47 -10.83
C ARG A 93 -19.04 11.36 -11.97
N ASP A 94 -19.18 12.66 -11.69
CA ASP A 94 -19.93 13.59 -12.53
C ASP A 94 -19.01 14.56 -13.30
N HIS A 95 -17.71 14.55 -13.02
CA HIS A 95 -16.75 15.49 -13.57
C HIS A 95 -15.46 14.78 -13.99
N ASP A 96 -14.96 15.11 -15.19
CA ASP A 96 -13.59 14.75 -15.59
C ASP A 96 -12.60 15.65 -14.85
N LEU A 97 -11.99 15.12 -13.79
CA LEU A 97 -11.01 15.81 -12.97
C LEU A 97 -9.62 15.28 -13.30
N LYS A 98 -8.68 16.19 -13.53
CA LYS A 98 -7.28 15.84 -13.77
C LYS A 98 -6.39 16.55 -12.78
N LEU A 99 -5.54 15.78 -12.13
CA LEU A 99 -4.45 16.31 -11.33
C LEU A 99 -3.33 16.71 -12.29
N GLY A 100 -2.90 17.96 -12.23
CA GLY A 100 -1.73 18.41 -13.00
C GLY A 100 -0.44 17.89 -12.39
N GLU A 101 -0.21 18.20 -11.11
CA GLU A 101 0.98 17.81 -10.36
C GLU A 101 0.57 17.27 -8.98
N PRO A 102 1.36 16.36 -8.36
CA PRO A 102 1.09 15.88 -7.02
C PRO A 102 1.03 17.01 -5.99
N ILE A 103 0.01 17.00 -5.12
CA ILE A 103 -0.17 18.03 -4.09
C ILE A 103 0.25 17.49 -2.74
N LYS A 104 1.22 18.13 -2.09
CA LYS A 104 1.63 17.77 -0.73
C LYS A 104 0.50 18.02 0.27
N VAL A 105 0.24 17.03 1.11
CA VAL A 105 -0.77 17.08 2.18
C VAL A 105 -0.15 16.63 3.50
N THR A 106 -0.81 16.96 4.60
CA THR A 106 -0.51 16.37 5.91
C THR A 106 -1.60 15.39 6.26
N LEU A 107 -1.21 14.13 6.51
CA LEU A 107 -2.09 13.08 7.00
C LEU A 107 -1.51 12.53 8.32
N ALA A 108 -2.24 12.72 9.41
CA ALA A 108 -1.85 12.27 10.75
C ALA A 108 -2.98 11.41 11.34
N GLY A 109 -2.86 10.09 11.18
CA GLY A 109 -3.97 9.17 11.44
C GLY A 109 -5.12 9.49 10.49
N THR A 110 -6.27 9.86 11.05
CA THR A 110 -7.44 10.29 10.27
C THR A 110 -7.53 11.79 10.04
N LYS A 111 -6.59 12.59 10.57
CA LYS A 111 -6.60 14.05 10.37
C LYS A 111 -5.91 14.40 9.07
N LEU A 112 -6.65 15.04 8.17
CA LEU A 112 -6.16 15.52 6.88
C LEU A 112 -6.09 17.05 6.88
N ALA A 113 -4.97 17.60 6.44
CA ALA A 113 -4.82 19.01 6.12
C ALA A 113 -4.27 19.17 4.70
N LEU A 114 -4.97 19.97 3.90
CA LEU A 114 -4.62 20.25 2.52
C LEU A 114 -4.34 21.75 2.34
N PRO A 115 -3.24 22.13 1.66
CA PRO A 115 -3.12 23.49 1.17
C PRO A 115 -4.24 23.76 0.17
N ARG A 116 -4.70 25.02 0.10
CA ARG A 116 -5.64 25.42 -0.94
C ARG A 116 -5.00 25.20 -2.31
N ALA A 117 -5.57 24.31 -3.11
CA ALA A 117 -5.09 23.95 -4.43
C ALA A 117 -6.22 24.03 -5.46
N THR A 118 -5.87 24.43 -6.68
CA THR A 118 -6.76 24.40 -7.84
C THR A 118 -6.26 23.30 -8.79
N MET A 119 -7.11 22.32 -9.05
CA MET A 119 -6.84 21.12 -9.83
C MET A 119 -7.82 21.08 -11.00
N GLY A 120 -7.50 21.81 -12.06
CA GLY A 120 -8.44 22.09 -13.13
C GLY A 120 -9.67 22.86 -12.62
N LYS A 121 -10.83 22.20 -12.64
CA LYS A 121 -12.11 22.77 -12.18
C LYS A 121 -12.35 22.64 -10.68
N LEU A 122 -11.59 21.77 -10.01
CA LEU A 122 -11.72 21.49 -8.59
C LEU A 122 -10.85 22.47 -7.78
N VAL A 123 -11.44 23.11 -6.78
CA VAL A 123 -10.72 23.82 -5.73
C VAL A 123 -10.93 23.06 -4.43
N MET A 124 -9.84 22.72 -3.74
CA MET A 124 -9.89 22.05 -2.45
C MET A 124 -8.86 22.63 -1.48
N GLY A 125 -9.19 22.71 -0.20
CA GLY A 125 -8.24 23.15 0.83
C GLY A 125 -8.84 23.14 2.23
N GLY A 126 -7.98 23.17 3.25
CA GLY A 126 -8.39 23.23 4.65
C GLY A 126 -8.17 21.91 5.38
N GLU A 127 -8.96 21.68 6.43
CA GLU A 127 -8.79 20.56 7.36
C GLU A 127 -10.04 19.67 7.39
N ALA A 128 -9.84 18.38 7.57
CA ALA A 128 -10.91 17.40 7.72
C ALA A 128 -10.51 16.28 8.69
N ASP A 129 -11.43 15.91 9.58
CA ASP A 129 -11.35 14.64 10.30
C ASP A 129 -12.00 13.55 9.44
N LEU A 130 -11.25 12.53 9.05
CA LEU A 130 -11.75 11.44 8.22
C LEU A 130 -12.28 10.29 9.09
N VAL A 131 -13.26 9.54 8.60
CA VAL A 131 -13.65 8.26 9.20
C VAL A 131 -12.72 7.18 8.69
N ASP A 132 -12.03 6.48 9.59
CA ASP A 132 -11.11 5.41 9.24
C ASP A 132 -11.86 4.19 8.69
N CYS A 133 -11.44 3.73 7.52
CA CYS A 133 -11.95 2.56 6.84
C CYS A 133 -10.79 1.58 6.61
N PRO A 134 -10.69 0.51 7.41
CA PRO A 134 -9.57 -0.41 7.33
C PRO A 134 -9.53 -1.11 5.97
N ALA A 135 -8.33 -1.48 5.56
CA ALA A 135 -8.12 -2.24 4.33
C ALA A 135 -8.83 -3.59 4.45
N PRO A 136 -9.58 -4.05 3.43
CA PRO A 136 -10.00 -5.43 3.40
C PRO A 136 -8.75 -6.32 3.42
N ALA A 137 -8.80 -7.42 4.17
CA ALA A 137 -7.73 -8.40 4.11
C ALA A 137 -7.54 -8.85 2.64
N PRO A 138 -6.30 -8.89 2.12
CA PRO A 138 -6.06 -9.40 0.79
C PRO A 138 -6.54 -10.85 0.76
N THR A 139 -7.52 -11.13 -0.09
CA THR A 139 -8.11 -12.46 -0.27
C THR A 139 -8.14 -12.79 -1.76
N GLY A 140 -7.98 -14.06 -2.10
CA GLY A 140 -8.05 -14.54 -3.48
C GLY A 140 -6.83 -15.32 -3.95
N VAL A 141 -6.88 -15.73 -5.22
CA VAL A 141 -5.74 -16.36 -5.93
C VAL A 141 -4.63 -15.33 -6.05
N GLY A 142 -3.40 -15.69 -5.67
CA GLY A 142 -2.26 -14.77 -5.75
C GLY A 142 -1.87 -14.08 -4.45
N VAL A 143 -2.56 -14.37 -3.35
CA VAL A 143 -2.19 -13.88 -2.01
C VAL A 143 -1.51 -15.01 -1.25
N PRO A 144 -0.23 -14.87 -0.84
CA PRO A 144 0.45 -15.88 -0.03
C PRO A 144 -0.38 -16.24 1.21
N LYS A 145 -0.60 -17.54 1.41
CA LYS A 145 -1.33 -18.03 2.59
C LYS A 145 -0.46 -18.04 3.83
N VAL A 146 0.86 -18.11 3.63
CA VAL A 146 1.85 -18.07 4.70
C VAL A 146 2.79 -16.90 4.42
N THR A 147 3.10 -16.12 5.46
CA THR A 147 4.16 -15.10 5.36
C THR A 147 5.52 -15.81 5.36
N PRO A 148 6.35 -15.66 4.31
CA PRO A 148 7.69 -16.26 4.28
C PRO A 148 8.54 -15.80 5.46
N LYS A 149 9.41 -16.69 5.96
CA LYS A 149 10.32 -16.32 7.05
C LYS A 149 11.36 -15.33 6.54
N SER A 150 11.48 -14.19 7.22
CA SER A 150 12.43 -13.15 6.81
C SER A 150 12.97 -12.38 8.01
N THR A 151 14.30 -12.25 8.07
CA THR A 151 15.01 -11.26 8.90
C THR A 151 15.60 -10.14 8.05
N GLY A 152 15.44 -10.24 6.72
CA GLY A 152 16.02 -9.36 5.74
C GLY A 152 15.34 -8.01 5.67
N LYS A 153 16.12 -7.01 5.24
CA LYS A 153 15.66 -5.64 5.09
C LYS A 153 16.14 -5.04 3.78
N ILE A 154 15.31 -4.15 3.23
CA ILE A 154 15.71 -3.19 2.21
C ILE A 154 15.90 -1.85 2.92
N ILE A 155 17.06 -1.24 2.76
CA ILE A 155 17.34 0.10 3.27
C ILE A 155 17.36 1.06 2.08
N VAL A 156 16.46 2.05 2.09
CA VAL A 156 16.41 3.10 1.04
C VAL A 156 16.47 4.47 1.72
N ALA A 157 17.42 5.31 1.29
CA ALA A 157 17.67 6.63 1.90
C ALA A 157 17.70 6.58 3.45
N GLY A 158 18.36 5.57 4.01
CA GLY A 158 18.48 5.36 5.46
C GLY A 158 17.25 4.75 6.15
N LYS A 159 16.14 4.51 5.45
CA LYS A 159 14.94 3.85 6.00
C LYS A 159 15.02 2.35 5.83
N ALA A 160 15.05 1.62 6.93
CA ALA A 160 15.07 0.17 6.93
C ALA A 160 13.66 -0.42 6.90
N LEU A 161 13.34 -1.15 5.84
CA LEU A 161 12.05 -1.78 5.60
C LEU A 161 12.19 -3.30 5.65
N ALA A 162 11.34 -3.97 6.42
CA ALA A 162 11.34 -5.42 6.48
C ALA A 162 10.91 -6.03 5.14
N ILE A 163 11.65 -7.03 4.68
CA ILE A 163 11.27 -7.84 3.53
C ILE A 163 10.15 -8.78 3.95
N ARG A 164 9.05 -8.79 3.20
CA ARG A 164 7.83 -9.57 3.51
C ARG A 164 7.50 -10.62 2.44
N GLY A 165 8.03 -10.48 1.24
CA GLY A 165 7.84 -11.45 0.17
C GLY A 165 9.03 -11.45 -0.77
N VAL A 166 9.50 -12.64 -1.13
CA VAL A 166 10.53 -12.82 -2.14
C VAL A 166 10.12 -13.94 -3.08
N THR A 167 10.24 -13.70 -4.37
CA THR A 167 10.03 -14.72 -5.40
C THR A 167 11.22 -14.78 -6.31
N VAL A 168 11.57 -16.00 -6.72
CA VAL A 168 12.63 -16.24 -7.69
C VAL A 168 12.05 -17.04 -8.85
N GLN A 169 12.34 -16.63 -10.07
CA GLN A 169 11.98 -17.41 -11.25
C GLN A 169 13.22 -18.13 -11.76
N THR A 170 13.20 -19.46 -11.68
CA THR A 170 14.22 -20.32 -12.26
C THR A 170 13.84 -20.65 -13.71
N ARG A 171 14.84 -20.70 -14.60
CA ARG A 171 14.65 -21.27 -15.94
C ARG A 171 14.92 -22.78 -15.85
N ALA A 172 14.12 -23.58 -16.55
CA ALA A 172 14.36 -25.01 -16.64
C ALA A 172 15.80 -25.28 -17.12
N GLY A 173 16.55 -26.09 -16.38
CA GLY A 173 17.94 -26.44 -16.69
C GLY A 173 19.01 -25.42 -16.27
N VAL A 174 18.64 -24.31 -15.63
CA VAL A 174 19.60 -23.34 -15.04
C VAL A 174 19.76 -23.66 -13.55
N ALA A 175 21.01 -23.69 -13.07
CA ALA A 175 21.30 -23.93 -11.66
C ALA A 175 20.67 -22.83 -10.78
N ALA A 176 20.14 -23.21 -9.61
CA ALA A 176 19.50 -22.28 -8.67
C ALA A 176 20.44 -21.18 -8.11
N THR A 177 21.74 -21.23 -8.44
CA THR A 177 22.73 -20.20 -8.13
C THR A 177 22.77 -19.08 -9.17
N ASP A 178 22.25 -19.32 -10.37
CA ASP A 178 22.14 -18.35 -11.46
C ASP A 178 20.67 -17.94 -11.63
N LEU A 179 20.08 -17.38 -10.56
CA LEU A 179 18.69 -16.91 -10.58
C LEU A 179 18.64 -15.62 -11.41
N PRO A 180 18.14 -15.65 -12.66
CA PRO A 180 18.14 -14.45 -13.48
C PRO A 180 17.14 -13.44 -12.93
N ASN A 181 16.05 -13.93 -12.32
CA ASN A 181 14.90 -13.11 -12.01
C ASN A 181 14.53 -13.28 -10.53
N ILE A 182 14.67 -12.20 -9.77
CA ILE A 182 14.27 -12.13 -8.35
C ILE A 182 13.42 -10.88 -8.13
N THR A 183 12.34 -11.02 -7.36
CA THR A 183 11.51 -9.92 -6.87
C THR A 183 11.51 -9.95 -5.35
N ILE A 184 11.95 -8.85 -4.73
CA ILE A 184 11.99 -8.66 -3.28
C ILE A 184 11.01 -7.53 -2.93
N SER A 185 10.03 -7.81 -2.10
CA SER A 185 8.96 -6.87 -1.75
C SER A 185 8.89 -6.63 -0.25
N THR A 186 8.59 -5.39 0.13
CA THR A 186 8.22 -5.04 1.52
C THR A 186 6.77 -5.36 1.85
N ASN A 187 6.02 -5.94 0.90
CA ASN A 187 4.70 -6.55 1.11
C ASN A 187 4.72 -8.03 0.64
N LEU A 188 3.64 -8.75 0.88
CA LEU A 188 3.48 -10.14 0.46
C LEU A 188 3.60 -10.30 -1.07
N LYS A 189 4.26 -11.38 -1.50
CA LYS A 189 4.42 -11.76 -2.92
C LYS A 189 4.44 -13.29 -3.04
N ASP A 190 3.72 -13.81 -4.02
CA ASP A 190 3.77 -15.20 -4.47
C ASP A 190 4.08 -15.29 -5.99
N CYS A 191 3.95 -16.49 -6.55
CA CYS A 191 4.17 -16.75 -7.97
C CYS A 191 3.07 -16.27 -8.91
N SER A 192 2.02 -15.60 -8.42
CA SER A 192 1.03 -15.00 -9.30
C SER A 192 1.58 -13.77 -10.04
N SER A 193 0.90 -13.38 -11.11
CA SER A 193 1.19 -12.13 -11.82
C SER A 193 0.78 -10.89 -11.02
N VAL A 194 -0.03 -11.06 -9.98
CA VAL A 194 -0.47 -9.95 -9.12
C VAL A 194 0.69 -9.52 -8.23
N THR A 195 0.95 -8.21 -8.21
CA THR A 195 1.91 -7.59 -7.31
C THR A 195 1.16 -6.63 -6.41
N LEU A 196 1.08 -6.95 -5.13
CA LEU A 196 0.43 -6.08 -4.16
C LEU A 196 1.23 -4.77 -4.01
N PRO A 197 0.57 -3.62 -3.81
CA PRO A 197 1.26 -2.36 -3.54
C PRO A 197 2.17 -2.49 -2.32
N ALA A 198 3.40 -2.00 -2.43
CA ALA A 198 4.39 -2.05 -1.36
C ALA A 198 5.21 -0.75 -1.36
N PRO A 199 5.69 -0.29 -0.17
CA PRO A 199 6.62 0.82 -0.08
C PRO A 199 7.77 0.71 -1.10
N VAL A 200 8.42 -0.47 -1.12
CA VAL A 200 9.55 -0.76 -2.00
C VAL A 200 9.42 -2.18 -2.55
N ILE A 201 9.67 -2.28 -3.85
CA ILE A 201 9.82 -3.53 -4.60
C ILE A 201 11.13 -3.41 -5.37
N LEU A 202 12.07 -4.29 -5.06
CA LEU A 202 13.29 -4.48 -5.83
C LEU A 202 13.11 -5.65 -6.77
N GLU A 203 13.50 -5.46 -8.01
CA GLU A 203 13.39 -6.47 -9.04
C GLU A 203 14.72 -6.57 -9.76
N ARG A 204 15.25 -7.78 -9.88
CA ARG A 204 16.36 -8.08 -10.78
C ARG A 204 15.79 -8.89 -11.92
N ILE A 205 16.02 -8.44 -13.15
CA ILE A 205 15.74 -9.20 -14.36
C ILE A 205 17.05 -9.37 -15.11
N ASP A 206 17.43 -10.63 -15.28
CA ASP A 206 18.76 -11.08 -15.69
C ASP A 206 19.88 -10.47 -14.81
N THR A 207 20.43 -9.33 -15.21
CA THR A 207 21.51 -8.63 -14.49
C THR A 207 21.15 -7.21 -14.08
N LYS A 208 19.98 -6.72 -14.49
CA LYS A 208 19.55 -5.35 -14.24
C LYS A 208 18.66 -5.32 -13.01
N TRP A 209 19.01 -4.47 -12.06
CA TRP A 209 18.16 -4.16 -10.93
C TRP A 209 17.33 -2.92 -11.22
N SER A 210 16.10 -2.96 -10.75
CA SER A 210 15.20 -1.83 -10.70
C SER A 210 14.52 -1.76 -9.34
N MET A 211 14.08 -0.56 -8.97
CA MET A 211 13.32 -0.27 -7.77
C MET A 211 12.04 0.45 -8.15
N ARG A 212 10.93 -0.02 -7.61
CA ARG A 212 9.61 0.63 -7.73
C ARG A 212 8.86 0.49 -6.42
N GLY A 213 7.66 1.04 -6.34
CA GLY A 213 6.82 0.97 -5.15
C GLY A 213 6.03 2.24 -4.95
N THR A 214 5.25 2.28 -3.88
CA THR A 214 4.39 3.42 -3.56
C THR A 214 5.20 4.66 -3.18
N TRP A 215 6.43 4.48 -2.68
CA TRP A 215 7.30 5.59 -2.28
C TRP A 215 7.88 6.40 -3.44
N PHE A 216 7.88 5.87 -4.67
CA PHE A 216 8.59 6.46 -5.81
C PHE A 216 7.64 6.79 -6.96
N GLU A 217 8.02 7.80 -7.74
CA GLU A 217 7.40 8.06 -9.02
C GLU A 217 8.04 7.17 -10.08
N GLY A 218 7.27 6.19 -10.56
CA GLY A 218 7.72 5.25 -11.59
C GLY A 218 8.72 4.20 -11.11
N THR A 219 9.54 3.73 -12.05
CA THR A 219 10.56 2.70 -11.83
C THR A 219 11.95 3.34 -11.97
N LEU A 220 12.80 3.08 -10.99
CA LEU A 220 14.15 3.60 -10.88
C LEU A 220 15.14 2.49 -11.25
N GLU A 221 15.99 2.73 -12.23
CA GLU A 221 17.01 1.79 -12.69
C GLU A 221 18.41 2.29 -12.32
N GLY A 222 19.40 1.39 -12.32
CA GLY A 222 20.79 1.78 -12.07
C GLY A 222 21.79 0.66 -12.26
N ALA A 223 23.07 1.03 -12.30
CA ALA A 223 24.18 0.09 -12.32
C ALA A 223 24.33 -0.53 -10.91
N ALA A 224 23.61 -1.61 -10.68
CA ALA A 224 23.51 -2.23 -9.36
C ALA A 224 24.61 -3.26 -9.07
N GLY A 225 25.85 -2.92 -9.44
CA GLY A 225 26.99 -3.84 -9.45
C GLY A 225 27.25 -4.57 -8.12
N ASP A 226 26.78 -4.01 -7.02
CA ASP A 226 27.05 -4.52 -5.68
C ASP A 226 25.81 -5.10 -4.97
N LEU A 227 24.59 -4.98 -5.52
CA LEU A 227 23.41 -5.66 -4.95
C LEU A 227 23.44 -7.14 -5.31
N ALA A 228 23.53 -7.99 -4.29
CA ALA A 228 23.76 -9.41 -4.46
C ALA A 228 22.95 -10.26 -3.49
N PHE A 229 22.88 -11.55 -3.82
CA PHE A 229 22.32 -12.57 -2.95
C PHE A 229 23.05 -13.90 -3.16
N ASN A 230 23.07 -14.73 -2.13
CA ASN A 230 23.46 -16.13 -2.23
C ASN A 230 22.25 -17.00 -1.90
N ALA A 231 21.97 -17.99 -2.74
CA ALA A 231 20.93 -18.98 -2.49
C ALA A 231 21.52 -20.16 -1.72
N ASN A 232 20.87 -20.53 -0.63
CA ASN A 232 21.19 -21.68 0.21
C ASN A 232 20.10 -22.76 0.07
N ALA A 233 20.19 -23.79 0.92
CA ALA A 233 19.36 -25.00 0.87
C ALA A 233 17.85 -24.74 0.66
N PHE A 234 17.25 -25.65 -0.11
CA PHE A 234 15.83 -25.65 -0.43
C PHE A 234 14.96 -26.15 0.74
N GLY A 235 13.77 -25.54 0.88
CA GLY A 235 12.67 -25.98 1.72
C GLY A 235 11.39 -26.19 0.91
N LYS A 236 10.26 -26.35 1.60
CA LYS A 236 8.93 -26.43 1.00
C LYS A 236 7.89 -25.79 1.91
N THR A 237 7.00 -25.01 1.33
CA THR A 237 5.80 -24.47 1.98
C THR A 237 4.53 -24.95 1.25
N VAL A 238 3.36 -24.57 1.75
CA VAL A 238 2.08 -24.80 1.03
C VAL A 238 2.00 -24.05 -0.30
N ASP A 239 2.79 -22.98 -0.44
CA ASP A 239 2.80 -22.11 -1.61
C ASP A 239 3.87 -22.53 -2.66
N GLY A 240 4.74 -23.49 -2.34
CA GLY A 240 5.72 -24.07 -3.29
C GLY A 240 7.06 -24.47 -2.66
N PRO A 241 8.03 -24.92 -3.47
CA PRO A 241 9.43 -25.03 -3.06
C PRO A 241 9.96 -23.67 -2.62
N THR A 242 10.82 -23.65 -1.60
CA THR A 242 11.43 -22.43 -1.10
C THR A 242 12.94 -22.49 -1.08
N LEU A 243 13.59 -21.33 -1.06
CA LEU A 243 15.04 -21.13 -1.00
C LEU A 243 15.35 -20.15 0.11
N GLU A 244 16.37 -20.40 0.94
CA GLU A 244 16.91 -19.34 1.79
C GLU A 244 17.85 -18.45 0.97
N LEU A 245 17.57 -17.15 0.95
CA LEU A 245 18.45 -16.15 0.35
C LEU A 245 19.17 -15.37 1.43
N GLN A 246 20.49 -15.33 1.35
CA GLN A 246 21.31 -14.35 2.07
C GLN A 246 21.43 -13.11 1.19
N LEU A 247 20.91 -11.97 1.64
CA LEU A 247 20.84 -10.71 0.90
C LEU A 247 21.92 -9.75 1.42
N PHE A 248 22.63 -9.08 0.52
CA PHE A 248 23.70 -8.16 0.90
C PHE A 248 24.05 -7.16 -0.19
N GLY A 249 24.83 -6.15 0.18
CA GLY A 249 25.40 -5.17 -0.73
C GLY A 249 24.59 -3.88 -0.82
N SER A 250 25.11 -2.92 -1.58
CA SER A 250 24.51 -1.59 -1.71
C SER A 250 24.80 -0.99 -3.07
N ALA A 251 23.81 -0.38 -3.70
CA ALA A 251 23.98 0.31 -4.97
C ALA A 251 23.13 1.56 -5.06
N LYS A 252 23.29 2.30 -6.16
CA LYS A 252 22.39 3.39 -6.53
C LYS A 252 21.38 2.92 -7.57
N LEU A 253 20.10 3.19 -7.31
CA LEU A 253 18.99 3.01 -8.25
C LEU A 253 18.30 4.37 -8.41
N GLY A 254 18.40 4.98 -9.59
CA GLY A 254 18.20 6.41 -9.75
C GLY A 254 19.09 7.21 -8.78
N ASP A 255 18.48 8.17 -8.09
CA ASP A 255 19.17 9.01 -7.09
C ASP A 255 19.21 8.41 -5.67
N TYR A 256 18.67 7.20 -5.49
CA TYR A 256 18.57 6.57 -4.17
C TYR A 256 19.71 5.59 -3.93
N THR A 257 20.37 5.74 -2.78
CA THR A 257 21.19 4.67 -2.22
C THR A 257 20.27 3.60 -1.64
N VAL A 258 20.44 2.38 -2.12
CA VAL A 258 19.71 1.17 -1.73
C VAL A 258 20.71 0.18 -1.14
N LYS A 259 20.34 -0.47 -0.03
CA LYS A 259 21.13 -1.55 0.59
C LYS A 259 20.24 -2.73 0.91
N LEU A 260 20.76 -3.93 0.69
CA LEU A 260 20.17 -5.19 1.13
C LEU A 260 20.95 -5.75 2.32
N GLU A 261 20.24 -6.32 3.28
CA GLU A 261 20.87 -7.03 4.41
C GLU A 261 19.96 -8.14 4.96
N GLY A 262 20.59 -9.18 5.52
CA GLY A 262 19.89 -10.24 6.25
C GLY A 262 19.45 -11.41 5.37
N LYS A 263 18.46 -12.17 5.84
CA LYS A 263 18.00 -13.40 5.18
C LYS A 263 16.52 -13.36 4.87
N ALA A 264 16.12 -13.93 3.74
CA ALA A 264 14.72 -14.09 3.38
C ALA A 264 14.47 -15.45 2.75
N GLU A 265 13.36 -16.06 3.11
CA GLU A 265 12.81 -17.21 2.38
C GLU A 265 12.16 -16.70 1.08
N ALA A 266 12.59 -17.26 -0.04
CA ALA A 266 12.05 -16.99 -1.36
C ALA A 266 11.23 -18.19 -1.85
N ILE A 267 10.10 -17.91 -2.49
CA ILE A 267 9.30 -18.92 -3.19
C ILE A 267 9.87 -19.11 -4.59
N GLU A 268 10.16 -20.35 -4.95
CA GLU A 268 10.57 -20.69 -6.31
C GLU A 268 9.35 -20.78 -7.23
N CYS A 269 9.34 -19.95 -8.27
CA CYS A 269 8.30 -19.85 -9.26
C CYS A 269 8.78 -20.47 -10.57
N VAL A 270 8.28 -21.67 -10.88
CA VAL A 270 8.56 -22.34 -12.14
C VAL A 270 7.75 -21.66 -13.24
N ARG A 271 8.42 -21.28 -14.34
CA ARG A 271 7.76 -20.85 -15.57
C ARG A 271 7.36 -22.04 -16.44
#